data_AF-A0A0N4T819-F1
#
_entry.id   AF-A0A0N4T819-F1
#
_cell.length_a   1.000
_cell.length_b   1.000
_cell.length_c   1.000
_cell.angle_alpha   90.00
_cell.angle_beta   90.00
_cell.angle_gamma   90.00
#
_symmetry.space_group_name_H-M   'P 1'
#
loop_
_entity.id
_entity.type
_entity.pdbx_description
1 polymer ?
#
loop_
_entity_poly.entity_id
_entity_poly.type
_entity_poly.pdbx_seq_one_letter_code
_entity_poly.pdbx_strand_id
1 'polypeptide(L)'
;MPLSRKKAHELACVVVEKTVITDTLKHRFVIEKEFARGGFGRIYSGRQEDSKEYDKAGSLAIKIEPHANGPLFTEITVFQRILTPQKLATWLDKKKINHIGLPPYVSSGLFTYNGEKLRFLIMPRYEKSLETYRVANGGILDMDLILIVAKQCVDCLSYMQDHVGVPSSQSQMHQFQ
;
A
#
# COMPACT_ATOMS: atom_id res chain seq x y z
N MET A 1 12.38 -30.45 -23.38
CA MET A 1 11.18 -30.53 -22.51
C MET A 1 10.43 -29.20 -22.59
N PRO A 2 9.10 -29.17 -22.76
CA PRO A 2 8.37 -27.92 -22.66
C PRO A 2 8.37 -27.46 -21.19
N LEU A 3 8.69 -26.19 -20.96
CA LEU A 3 8.59 -25.56 -19.64
C LEU A 3 7.13 -25.61 -19.20
N SER A 4 6.84 -26.38 -18.16
CA SER A 4 5.56 -26.37 -17.46
C SER A 4 5.15 -24.92 -17.19
N ARG A 5 4.03 -24.47 -17.76
CA ARG A 5 3.40 -23.19 -17.39
C ARG A 5 3.18 -23.23 -15.88
N LYS A 6 3.94 -22.42 -15.11
CA LYS A 6 3.65 -22.17 -13.70
C LYS A 6 2.19 -21.76 -13.60
N LYS A 7 1.42 -22.43 -12.74
CA LYS A 7 0.01 -22.11 -12.56
C LYS A 7 -0.07 -20.68 -12.06
N ALA A 8 -0.74 -19.81 -12.81
CA ALA A 8 -1.23 -18.57 -12.24
C ALA A 8 -2.10 -18.96 -11.01
N HIS A 9 -2.11 -18.12 -9.97
CA HIS A 9 -2.88 -18.33 -8.72
C HIS A 9 -2.20 -19.16 -7.61
N GLU A 10 -0.87 -19.29 -7.60
CA GLU A 10 -0.16 -19.82 -6.44
C GLU A 10 0.09 -18.74 -5.38
N LEU A 11 0.11 -19.15 -4.11
CA LEU A 11 0.47 -18.30 -2.97
C LEU A 11 1.99 -18.09 -2.96
N ALA A 12 2.44 -16.86 -2.67
CA ALA A 12 3.86 -16.56 -2.48
C ALA A 12 4.55 -17.56 -1.55
N CYS A 13 5.77 -17.99 -1.91
CA CYS A 13 6.62 -18.72 -0.97
C CYS A 13 6.88 -17.89 0.30
N VAL A 14 7.16 -18.57 1.41
CA VAL A 14 7.55 -17.91 2.66
C VAL A 14 8.95 -17.34 2.46
N VAL A 15 9.10 -16.05 2.74
CA VAL A 15 10.38 -15.35 2.75
C VAL A 15 10.84 -15.30 4.21
N VAL A 16 12.04 -15.81 4.49
CA VAL A 16 12.54 -15.86 5.86
C VAL A 16 12.83 -14.47 6.41
N GLU A 17 12.64 -14.30 7.72
CA GLU A 17 13.00 -13.08 8.41
C GLU A 17 14.49 -12.77 8.21
N LYS A 18 14.84 -11.48 8.25
CA LYS A 18 16.16 -10.90 7.97
C LYS A 18 16.58 -10.96 6.48
N THR A 19 15.72 -11.46 5.58
CA THR A 19 15.96 -11.31 4.15
C THR A 19 15.98 -9.83 3.78
N VAL A 20 17.03 -9.40 3.07
CA VAL A 20 17.12 -8.05 2.53
C VAL A 20 16.64 -8.02 1.09
N ILE A 21 15.66 -7.17 0.81
CA ILE A 21 15.19 -6.87 -0.55
C ILE A 21 15.61 -5.46 -0.94
N THR A 22 15.85 -5.25 -2.23
CA THR A 22 16.33 -3.98 -2.77
C THR A 22 15.38 -3.49 -3.85
N ASP A 23 15.00 -2.22 -3.79
CA ASP A 23 14.17 -1.60 -4.84
C ASP A 23 15.01 -1.14 -6.04
N THR A 24 14.34 -0.54 -7.03
CA THR A 24 15.00 -0.02 -8.24
C THR A 24 15.91 1.19 -7.96
N LEU A 25 15.68 1.89 -6.85
CA LEU A 25 16.46 3.05 -6.38
C LEU A 25 17.62 2.65 -5.45
N LYS A 26 17.85 1.34 -5.28
CA LYS A 26 18.90 0.77 -4.41
C LYS A 26 18.64 0.95 -2.92
N HIS A 27 17.44 1.35 -2.50
CA HIS A 27 17.06 1.29 -1.10
C HIS A 27 16.93 -0.16 -0.65
N ARG A 28 17.38 -0.44 0.58
CA ARG A 28 17.42 -1.78 1.15
C ARG A 28 16.40 -1.87 2.27
N PHE A 29 15.60 -2.94 2.24
CA PHE A 29 14.54 -3.19 3.21
C PHE A 29 14.73 -4.57 3.82
N VAL A 30 14.64 -4.65 5.14
CA VAL A 30 14.76 -5.89 5.90
C VAL A 30 13.36 -6.44 6.15
N ILE A 31 13.10 -7.65 5.65
CA ILE A 31 11.89 -8.40 5.96
C ILE A 31 12.00 -8.92 7.39
N GLU A 32 10.93 -8.76 8.15
CA GLU A 32 10.81 -9.25 9.52
C GLU A 32 9.63 -10.24 9.58
N LYS A 33 8.72 -10.09 10.55
CA LYS A 33 7.70 -11.07 10.87
C LYS A 33 6.54 -11.06 9.86
N GLU A 34 6.15 -12.23 9.36
CA GLU A 34 4.86 -12.40 8.67
C GLU A 34 3.71 -12.14 9.66
N PHE A 35 2.80 -11.23 9.33
CA PHE A 35 1.64 -10.94 10.18
C PHE A 35 0.30 -11.11 9.46
N ALA A 36 0.30 -11.24 8.14
CA ALA A 36 -0.91 -11.49 7.36
C ALA A 36 -0.62 -12.32 6.10
N ARG A 37 -1.63 -13.05 5.64
CA ARG A 37 -1.61 -13.78 4.36
C ARG A 37 -2.98 -13.76 3.72
N GLY A 38 -3.03 -13.63 2.40
CA GLY A 38 -4.24 -13.71 1.59
C GLY A 38 -4.19 -14.91 0.64
N GLY A 39 -5.04 -14.88 -0.41
CA GLY A 39 -5.07 -15.96 -1.41
C GLY A 39 -3.82 -16.03 -2.30
N PHE A 40 -3.19 -14.88 -2.58
CA PHE A 40 -2.09 -14.78 -3.56
C PHE A 40 -0.77 -14.30 -2.95
N GLY A 41 -0.80 -13.75 -1.74
CA GLY A 41 0.34 -13.05 -1.17
C GLY A 41 0.42 -13.11 0.34
N ARG A 42 1.57 -12.66 0.83
CA ARG A 42 1.92 -12.57 2.25
C ARG A 42 2.29 -11.14 2.58
N ILE A 43 2.06 -10.74 3.83
CA ILE A 43 2.40 -9.41 4.33
C ILE A 43 3.30 -9.59 5.54
N TYR A 44 4.47 -8.98 5.44
CA TYR A 44 5.51 -8.97 6.46
C TYR A 44 5.63 -7.59 7.06
N SER A 45 6.02 -7.52 8.33
CA SER A 45 6.60 -6.29 8.85
C SER A 45 8.01 -6.11 8.30
N GLY A 46 8.51 -4.89 8.35
CA GLY A 46 9.88 -4.61 7.96
C GLY A 46 10.33 -3.22 8.36
N ARG A 47 11.55 -2.90 7.95
CA ARG A 47 12.20 -1.60 8.11
C ARG A 47 13.09 -1.31 6.92
N GLN A 48 13.43 -0.05 6.72
CA GLN A 48 14.38 0.39 5.71
C GLN A 48 15.76 0.63 6.36
N GLU A 49 16.82 0.14 5.74
CA GLU A 49 18.19 0.47 6.15
C GLU A 49 18.51 1.94 5.79
N ASP A 50 19.26 2.63 6.65
CA ASP A 50 19.72 4.01 6.44
C ASP A 50 18.61 5.06 6.23
N SER A 51 17.39 4.79 6.73
CA SER A 51 16.24 5.71 6.68
C SER A 51 15.96 6.35 8.03
N LYS A 52 15.79 7.68 8.09
CA LYS A 52 15.36 8.35 9.33
C LYS A 52 13.89 8.12 9.68
N GLU A 53 13.08 7.77 8.69
CA GLU A 53 11.62 7.66 8.84
C GLU A 53 11.19 6.21 9.13
N TYR A 54 11.92 5.23 8.58
CA TYR A 54 11.55 3.82 8.59
C TYR A 54 12.66 2.90 9.11
N ASP A 55 13.61 3.40 9.93
CA ASP A 55 14.66 2.57 10.57
C ASP A 55 14.13 1.66 11.67
N LYS A 56 13.06 2.06 12.35
CA LYS A 56 12.48 1.30 13.46
C LYS A 56 11.92 -0.03 12.97
N ALA A 57 12.21 -1.10 13.71
CA ALA A 57 11.67 -2.42 13.47
C ALA A 57 10.12 -2.40 13.40
N GLY A 58 9.58 -3.04 12.38
CA GLY A 58 8.16 -3.16 12.11
C GLY A 58 7.44 -1.87 11.75
N SER A 59 8.16 -0.85 11.29
CA SER A 59 7.61 0.43 10.79
C SER A 59 6.95 0.32 9.41
N LEU A 60 7.30 -0.71 8.63
CA LEU A 60 6.80 -0.93 7.28
C LEU A 60 5.98 -2.21 7.17
N ALA A 61 5.02 -2.20 6.25
CA ALA A 61 4.32 -3.38 5.77
C ALA A 61 4.82 -3.70 4.36
N ILE A 62 5.29 -4.93 4.16
CA ILE A 62 5.85 -5.43 2.91
C ILE A 62 4.92 -6.52 2.38
N LYS A 63 4.11 -6.17 1.38
CA LYS A 63 3.22 -7.12 0.71
C LYS A 63 3.95 -7.78 -0.44
N ILE A 64 3.94 -9.11 -0.50
CA ILE A 64 4.69 -9.92 -1.47
C ILE A 64 3.75 -10.88 -2.18
N GLU A 65 3.79 -10.89 -3.51
CA GLU A 65 3.07 -11.82 -4.38
C GLU A 65 3.99 -12.37 -5.48
N PRO A 66 3.73 -13.57 -6.02
CA PRO A 66 4.37 -14.02 -7.26
C PRO A 66 4.22 -12.99 -8.37
N HIS A 67 5.28 -12.78 -9.15
CA HIS A 67 5.26 -11.82 -10.26
C HIS A 67 4.15 -12.12 -11.28
N ALA A 68 3.78 -13.39 -11.45
CA ALA A 68 2.72 -13.79 -12.37
C ALA A 68 1.30 -13.40 -11.89
N ASN A 69 1.12 -13.07 -10.60
CA ASN A 69 -0.17 -12.65 -10.06
C ASN A 69 -0.42 -11.17 -10.36
N GLY A 70 -1.62 -10.87 -10.88
CA GLY A 70 -2.06 -9.54 -11.28
C GLY A 70 -2.48 -8.58 -10.15
N PRO A 71 -3.14 -9.01 -9.05
CA PRO A 71 -3.69 -8.09 -8.06
C PRO A 71 -2.69 -7.08 -7.47
N LEU A 72 -1.52 -7.53 -7.00
CA LEU A 72 -0.51 -6.60 -6.46
C LEU A 72 0.06 -5.64 -7.51
N PHE A 73 0.09 -6.04 -8.79
CA PHE A 73 0.51 -5.13 -9.87
C PHE A 73 -0.48 -3.96 -10.03
N THR A 74 -1.78 -4.25 -9.98
CA THR A 74 -2.83 -3.22 -10.02
C THR A 74 -2.73 -2.30 -8.81
N GLU A 75 -2.52 -2.86 -7.61
CA GLU A 75 -2.36 -2.08 -6.38
C GLU A 75 -1.13 -1.16 -6.43
N ILE A 76 0.04 -1.68 -6.82
CA ILE A 76 1.26 -0.87 -7.01
C ILE A 76 1.01 0.28 -8.00
N THR A 77 0.27 0.02 -9.09
CA THR A 77 -0.07 1.05 -10.07
C THR A 77 -0.90 2.18 -9.44
N VAL A 78 -1.85 1.86 -8.56
CA VAL A 78 -2.62 2.87 -7.81
C VAL A 78 -1.69 3.66 -6.91
N PHE A 79 -0.87 2.97 -6.11
CA PHE A 79 0.07 3.63 -5.19
C PHE A 79 1.01 4.60 -5.92
N GLN A 80 1.63 4.17 -7.02
CA GLN A 80 2.54 4.99 -7.81
C GLN A 80 1.85 6.18 -8.49
N ARG A 81 0.60 6.03 -8.94
CA ARG A 81 -0.11 7.09 -9.68
C ARG A 81 -0.71 8.14 -8.77
N ILE A 82 -1.26 7.72 -7.63
CA ILE A 82 -2.09 8.59 -6.81
C ILE A 82 -1.69 8.62 -5.34
N LEU A 83 -0.84 7.74 -4.81
CA LEU A 83 -0.52 7.74 -3.36
C LEU A 83 0.92 8.16 -3.06
N THR A 84 1.58 8.90 -3.94
CA THR A 84 2.92 9.41 -3.62
C THR A 84 2.84 10.48 -2.52
N PRO A 85 3.85 10.56 -1.62
CA PRO A 85 3.85 11.56 -0.55
C PRO A 85 3.63 12.99 -1.04
N GLN A 86 4.20 13.35 -2.20
CA GLN A 86 4.08 14.68 -2.80
C GLN A 86 2.64 14.98 -3.24
N LYS A 87 1.93 14.01 -3.82
CA LYS A 87 0.54 14.19 -4.27
C LYS A 87 -0.41 14.33 -3.09
N LEU A 88 -0.22 13.48 -2.06
CA LEU A 88 -0.98 13.56 -0.82
C LEU A 88 -0.78 14.92 -0.15
N ALA A 89 0.47 15.36 0.05
CA ALA A 89 0.79 16.67 0.64
C ALA A 89 0.16 17.83 -0.15
N THR A 90 0.32 17.83 -1.47
CA THR A 90 -0.25 18.88 -2.33
C THR A 90 -1.77 18.98 -2.21
N TRP A 91 -2.47 17.85 -2.12
CA TRP A 91 -3.93 17.84 -1.99
C TRP A 91 -4.39 18.28 -0.60
N LEU A 92 -3.69 17.85 0.46
CA LEU A 92 -3.93 18.29 1.84
C LEU A 92 -3.85 19.82 1.95
N ASP A 93 -2.77 20.41 1.40
CA ASP A 93 -2.57 21.87 1.37
C ASP A 93 -3.68 22.58 0.59
N LYS A 94 -4.04 22.07 -0.59
CA LYS A 94 -5.10 22.62 -1.44
C LYS A 94 -6.47 22.61 -0.73
N LYS A 95 -6.79 21.54 -0.02
CA LYS A 95 -8.07 21.37 0.69
C LYS A 95 -8.05 21.97 2.10
N LYS A 96 -6.90 22.47 2.56
CA LYS A 96 -6.69 23.03 3.90
C LYS A 96 -7.07 22.05 5.02
N ILE A 97 -6.71 20.79 4.84
CA ILE A 97 -6.86 19.75 5.87
C ILE A 97 -5.49 19.18 6.24
N ASN A 98 -5.36 18.67 7.45
CA ASN A 98 -4.09 18.24 8.02
C ASN A 98 -3.84 16.72 7.94
N HIS A 99 -4.85 15.93 7.54
CA HIS A 99 -4.79 14.48 7.54
C HIS A 99 -5.69 13.87 6.46
N ILE A 100 -5.25 12.74 5.89
CA ILE A 100 -6.02 11.87 5.02
C ILE A 100 -5.73 10.41 5.35
N GLY A 101 -6.76 9.56 5.42
CA GLY A 101 -6.64 8.15 5.76
C GLY A 101 -6.12 7.24 4.64
N LEU A 102 -5.33 7.76 3.68
CA LEU A 102 -4.75 6.99 2.59
C LEU A 102 -3.27 6.68 2.87
N PRO A 103 -2.81 5.43 2.64
CA PRO A 103 -1.42 5.06 2.91
C PRO A 103 -0.48 5.66 1.85
N PRO A 104 0.59 6.36 2.24
CA PRO A 104 1.57 6.84 1.29
C PRO A 104 2.38 5.68 0.69
N TYR A 105 2.73 5.82 -0.58
CA TYR A 105 3.66 4.93 -1.27
C TYR A 105 5.08 5.13 -0.74
N VAL A 106 5.69 4.04 -0.26
CA VAL A 106 7.11 4.04 0.14
C VAL A 106 7.97 3.51 -1.01
N SER A 107 7.75 2.25 -1.42
CA SER A 107 8.51 1.66 -2.53
C SER A 107 7.80 0.41 -3.09
N SER A 108 8.29 -0.10 -4.22
CA SER A 108 7.88 -1.36 -4.81
C SER A 108 8.98 -1.90 -5.73
N GLY A 109 8.92 -3.19 -6.05
CA GLY A 109 9.92 -3.77 -6.92
C GLY A 109 9.75 -5.26 -7.16
N LEU A 110 10.80 -5.86 -7.72
CA LEU A 110 10.89 -7.27 -8.02
C LEU A 110 12.16 -7.84 -7.40
N PHE A 111 12.08 -9.07 -6.91
CA PHE A 111 13.24 -9.81 -6.43
C PHE A 111 13.06 -11.30 -6.71
N THR A 112 14.18 -12.03 -6.74
CA THR A 112 14.16 -13.49 -6.89
C THR A 112 14.53 -14.12 -5.57
N TYR A 113 13.70 -15.04 -5.09
CA TYR A 113 13.91 -15.78 -3.86
C TYR A 113 13.63 -17.26 -4.10
N ASN A 114 14.57 -18.14 -3.76
CA ASN A 114 14.48 -19.59 -3.99
C ASN A 114 14.05 -19.97 -5.44
N GLY A 115 14.56 -19.25 -6.43
CA GLY A 115 14.23 -19.49 -7.85
C GLY A 115 12.84 -18.99 -8.30
N GLU A 116 12.10 -18.31 -7.42
CA GLU A 116 10.83 -17.68 -7.73
C GLU A 116 10.98 -16.16 -7.88
N LYS A 117 10.39 -15.60 -8.95
CA LYS A 117 10.33 -14.16 -9.16
C LYS A 117 9.10 -13.60 -8.45
N LEU A 118 9.34 -12.76 -7.46
CA LEU A 118 8.34 -12.15 -6.59
C LEU A 118 8.26 -10.65 -6.85
N ARG A 119 7.08 -10.08 -6.59
CA ARG A 119 6.80 -8.65 -6.58
C ARG A 119 6.50 -8.20 -5.16
N PHE A 120 6.97 -7.01 -4.81
CA PHE A 120 6.68 -6.43 -3.50
C PHE A 120 6.16 -5.00 -3.59
N LEU A 121 5.33 -4.63 -2.62
CA LEU A 121 4.88 -3.27 -2.33
C LEU A 121 5.21 -2.96 -0.86
N ILE A 122 5.72 -1.76 -0.62
CA ILE A 122 6.09 -1.26 0.70
C ILE A 122 5.25 -0.01 0.99
N MET A 123 4.63 0.00 2.17
CA MET A 123 3.84 1.10 2.71
C MET A 123 4.05 1.19 4.23
N PRO A 124 3.69 2.29 4.90
CA PRO A 124 3.75 2.36 6.36
C PRO A 124 2.90 1.26 6.99
N ARG A 125 3.38 0.73 8.11
CA ARG A 125 2.62 -0.23 8.90
C ARG A 125 1.72 0.49 9.89
N TYR A 126 0.44 0.15 9.83
CA TYR A 126 -0.55 0.60 10.81
C TYR A 126 -0.75 -0.48 11.88
N GLU A 127 -1.26 -0.07 13.04
CA GLU A 127 -1.45 -0.97 14.16
C GLU A 127 -2.74 -1.80 14.02
N LYS A 128 -3.80 -1.41 14.72
CA LYS A 128 -5.04 -2.18 14.84
C LYS A 128 -6.03 -1.71 13.78
N SER A 129 -6.80 -2.65 13.24
CA SER A 129 -7.93 -2.29 12.39
C SER A 129 -9.06 -1.67 13.22
N LEU A 130 -9.91 -0.86 12.58
CA LEU A 130 -11.12 -0.32 13.22
C LEU A 130 -12.01 -1.43 13.79
N GLU A 131 -12.08 -2.57 13.12
CA GLU A 131 -12.84 -3.73 13.61
C GLU A 131 -12.23 -4.32 14.88
N THR A 132 -10.90 -4.46 14.94
CA THR A 132 -10.20 -4.91 16.16
C THR A 132 -10.45 -3.94 17.31
N TYR A 133 -10.44 -2.64 17.01
CA TYR A 133 -10.77 -1.60 17.99
C TYR A 133 -12.23 -1.71 18.45
N ARG A 134 -13.20 -1.86 17.53
CA ARG A 134 -14.62 -2.00 17.85
C ARG A 134 -14.88 -3.18 18.78
N VAL A 135 -14.33 -4.36 18.45
CA VAL A 135 -14.48 -5.57 19.26
C VAL A 135 -13.91 -5.37 20.68
N ALA A 136 -12.73 -4.74 20.79
CA ALA A 136 -12.11 -4.47 22.08
C ALA A 136 -12.93 -3.49 22.96
N ASN A 137 -13.77 -2.65 22.36
CA ASN A 137 -14.61 -1.66 23.05
C ASN A 137 -16.08 -2.11 23.17
N GLY A 138 -16.33 -3.42 23.28
CA GLY A 138 -17.68 -3.94 23.51
C GLY A 138 -18.56 -4.01 22.26
N GLY A 139 -17.96 -3.91 21.06
CA GLY A 139 -18.65 -4.10 19.79
C GLY A 139 -19.37 -2.88 19.26
N ILE A 140 -19.32 -1.74 19.96
CA ILE A 140 -19.98 -0.49 19.58
C ILE A 140 -18.92 0.60 19.44
N LEU A 141 -19.11 1.49 18.46
CA LEU A 141 -18.35 2.73 18.34
C LEU A 141 -19.25 3.87 18.80
N ASP A 142 -18.71 4.81 19.57
CA ASP A 142 -19.43 6.03 19.90
C ASP A 142 -19.70 6.89 18.66
N MET A 143 -20.74 7.72 18.72
CA MET A 143 -21.18 8.52 17.58
C MET A 143 -20.12 9.52 17.13
N ASP A 144 -19.32 10.07 18.03
CA ASP A 144 -18.27 11.03 17.69
C ASP A 144 -17.18 10.38 16.85
N LEU A 145 -16.74 9.18 17.24
CA LEU A 145 -15.78 8.36 16.50
C LEU A 145 -16.33 7.95 15.14
N ILE A 146 -17.61 7.57 15.06
CA ILE A 146 -18.27 7.26 13.79
C ILE A 146 -18.22 8.46 12.84
N LEU A 147 -18.54 9.65 13.33
CA LEU A 147 -18.51 10.88 12.52
C LEU A 147 -17.10 11.22 12.05
N ILE A 148 -16.08 11.02 12.89
CA ILE A 148 -14.67 11.21 12.52
C ILE A 148 -14.28 10.23 11.40
N VAL A 149 -14.58 8.94 11.55
CA VAL A 149 -14.27 7.91 10.54
C VAL A 149 -15.01 8.21 9.24
N ALA A 150 -16.31 8.54 9.31
CA ALA A 150 -17.11 8.87 8.14
C ALA A 150 -16.53 10.07 7.37
N LYS A 151 -16.13 11.14 8.09
CA LYS A 151 -15.44 12.29 7.48
C LYS A 151 -14.14 11.87 6.78
N GLN A 152 -13.31 11.05 7.42
CA GLN A 152 -12.06 10.56 6.81
C GLN A 152 -12.34 9.70 5.56
N CYS A 153 -13.38 8.87 5.57
CA CYS A 153 -13.78 8.11 4.37
C CYS A 153 -14.20 9.04 3.22
N VAL A 154 -14.95 10.11 3.50
CA VAL A 154 -15.34 11.11 2.50
C VAL A 154 -14.10 11.84 1.94
N ASP A 155 -13.16 12.23 2.80
CA ASP A 155 -11.91 12.88 2.39
C ASP A 155 -11.09 11.95 1.46
N CYS A 156 -10.94 10.67 1.82
CA CYS A 156 -10.28 9.66 1.00
C CYS A 156 -10.97 9.45 -0.36
N LEU A 157 -12.30 9.35 -0.38
CA LEU A 157 -13.08 9.19 -1.62
C LEU A 157 -12.93 10.41 -2.53
N SER A 158 -13.01 11.62 -1.97
CA SER A 158 -12.81 12.86 -2.73
C SER A 158 -11.41 12.92 -3.33
N TYR A 159 -10.38 12.54 -2.59
CA TYR A 159 -9.01 12.46 -3.10
C TYR A 159 -8.91 11.50 -4.29
N MET A 160 -9.44 10.28 -4.13
CA MET A 160 -9.38 9.28 -5.18
C MET A 160 -10.15 9.74 -6.44
N GLN A 161 -11.32 10.36 -6.27
CA GLN A 161 -12.09 10.91 -7.38
C GLN A 161 -11.35 12.01 -8.14
N ASP A 162 -10.68 12.93 -7.43
CA ASP A 162 -9.87 14.01 -8.03
C ASP A 162 -8.69 13.46 -8.86
N HIS A 163 -8.23 12.22 -8.61
CA HIS A 163 -7.04 11.64 -9.25
C HIS A 163 -7.31 10.48 -10.22
N VAL A 164 -8.43 9.78 -10.09
CA VAL A 164 -8.81 8.65 -10.97
C VAL A 164 -9.42 9.16 -12.29
N GLY A 165 -9.75 10.45 -12.38
CA GLY A 165 -10.21 11.07 -13.62
C GLY A 165 -11.60 10.59 -14.00
N VAL A 166 -12.63 11.06 -13.30
CA VAL A 166 -13.84 11.42 -14.03
C VAL A 166 -13.48 12.74 -14.72
N PRO A 167 -13.54 12.86 -16.06
CA PRO A 167 -13.42 14.16 -16.69
C PRO A 167 -14.53 15.02 -16.06
N SER A 168 -14.15 15.98 -15.22
CA SER A 168 -15.08 17.05 -14.88
C SER A 168 -15.45 17.66 -16.22
N SER A 169 -16.74 17.62 -16.55
CA SER A 169 -17.33 18.17 -17.78
C SER A 169 -16.99 19.65 -18.02
N GLN A 170 -16.34 20.31 -17.06
CA GLN A 170 -15.82 21.68 -17.15
C GLN A 170 -14.45 21.80 -17.83
N SER A 171 -13.69 20.71 -18.00
CA SER A 171 -12.32 20.79 -18.54
C SER A 171 -12.22 20.70 -20.07
N GLN A 172 -13.34 20.46 -20.77
CA GLN A 172 -13.36 20.44 -22.26
C GLN A 172 -13.87 21.74 -22.91
N MET A 173 -14.38 22.72 -22.15
CA MET A 173 -14.89 23.98 -22.74
C MET A 173 -13.83 25.05 -23.00
N HIS A 174 -12.60 24.91 -22.48
CA HIS A 174 -11.55 25.92 -22.62
C HIS A 174 -10.52 25.64 -23.73
N GLN A 175 -10.75 24.62 -24.56
CA GLN A 175 -9.92 24.37 -25.76
C GLN A 175 -10.60 24.73 -27.09
N PHE A 176 -11.76 25.40 -27.04
CA PHE A 176 -12.44 25.93 -28.22
C PHE A 176 -12.82 27.41 -28.04
N GLN A 177 -11.86 28.24 -27.68
CA GLN A 177 -11.90 29.69 -27.87
C GLN A 177 -10.59 30.17 -28.48
#